data_AF-A0A943K626-F1
#
_entry.id   AF-A0A943K626-F1
#
_cell.length_a   1.000
_cell.length_b   1.000
_cell.length_c   1.000
_cell.angle_alpha   90.00
_cell.angle_beta   90.00
_cell.angle_gamma   90.00
#
_symmetry.space_group_name_H-M   'P 1'
#
loop_
_entity.id
_entity.type
_entity.pdbx_description
1 polymer ?
#
loop_
_entity_poly.entity_id
_entity_poly.type
_entity_poly.pdbx_seq_one_letter_code
_entity_poly.pdbx_strand_id
1 'polypeptide(L)'
;MLELNKLYNMDCMQGMKEFPDGFFDLAIVDPPYGIGIDGQKKRVCGNPKHNRKEHIRKSWDKTIPPPEYFRELERVSKAQVIWGGNYFVPYLEQGHKGWLVWDKGQHGLTMSDCELAYTSFDTPTRVFVCNRVELLN
;
A
#
# COMPACT_ATOMS: atom_id res chain seq x y z
N MET A 1 -3.70 5.99 -25.17
CA MET A 1 -4.78 5.76 -24.19
C MET A 1 -4.87 4.28 -23.90
N LEU A 2 -4.71 3.91 -22.62
CA LEU A 2 -4.83 2.53 -22.15
C LEU A 2 -6.29 2.06 -22.22
N GLU A 3 -6.49 0.78 -22.45
CA GLU A 3 -7.82 0.14 -22.42
C GLU A 3 -8.27 -0.10 -20.97
N LEU A 4 -9.55 0.09 -20.70
CA LEU A 4 -10.14 -0.20 -19.39
C LEU A 4 -10.23 -1.71 -19.12
N ASN A 5 -10.27 -2.08 -17.84
CA ASN A 5 -10.38 -3.48 -17.38
C ASN A 5 -9.23 -4.38 -17.85
N LYS A 6 -8.02 -3.81 -17.95
CA LYS A 6 -6.77 -4.51 -18.26
C LYS A 6 -5.74 -4.29 -17.16
N LEU A 7 -4.78 -5.21 -17.08
CA LEU A 7 -3.59 -5.08 -16.24
C LEU A 7 -2.40 -4.74 -17.12
N TYR A 8 -1.60 -3.77 -16.67
CA TYR A 8 -0.44 -3.28 -17.40
C TYR A 8 0.83 -3.51 -16.60
N ASN A 9 1.81 -4.18 -17.21
CA ASN A 9 3.16 -4.27 -16.66
C ASN A 9 3.99 -3.09 -17.17
N MET A 10 3.84 -1.94 -16.50
CA MET A 10 4.51 -0.70 -16.88
C MET A 10 4.79 0.16 -15.65
N ASP A 11 5.60 1.20 -15.84
CA ASP A 11 5.77 2.23 -14.82
C ASP A 11 4.45 2.98 -14.59
N CYS A 12 4.05 3.11 -13.33
CA CYS A 12 2.77 3.69 -12.96
C CYS A 12 2.68 5.19 -13.31
N MET A 13 3.79 5.94 -13.30
CA MET A 13 3.81 7.35 -13.68
C MET A 13 3.60 7.53 -15.17
N GLN A 14 4.09 6.59 -15.99
CA GLN A 14 3.76 6.56 -17.43
C GLN A 14 2.29 6.21 -17.65
N GLY A 15 1.74 5.27 -16.88
CA GLY A 15 0.35 4.85 -17.01
C GLY A 15 -0.66 5.93 -16.61
N MET A 16 -0.43 6.62 -15.49
CA MET A 16 -1.32 7.68 -15.00
C MET A 16 -1.39 8.88 -15.97
N LYS A 17 -0.29 9.22 -16.64
CA LYS A 17 -0.24 10.31 -17.63
C LYS A 17 -1.18 10.14 -18.82
N GLU A 18 -1.57 8.90 -19.14
CA GLU A 18 -2.49 8.60 -20.25
C GLU A 18 -3.94 8.96 -19.93
N PHE A 19 -4.25 9.28 -18.68
CA PHE A 19 -5.60 9.61 -18.23
C PHE A 19 -5.74 11.11 -17.90
N PRO A 20 -6.86 11.75 -18.30
CA PRO A 20 -7.13 13.14 -17.96
C PRO A 20 -7.41 13.31 -16.46
N ASP A 21 -7.54 14.55 -16.03
CA ASP A 21 -7.82 14.90 -14.64
C ASP A 21 -9.18 14.34 -14.20
N GLY A 22 -9.22 13.80 -12.97
CA GLY A 22 -10.44 13.25 -12.36
C GLY A 22 -11.06 12.06 -13.12
N PHE A 23 -10.27 11.36 -13.94
CA PHE A 23 -10.75 10.25 -14.76
C PHE A 23 -11.30 9.09 -13.91
N PHE A 24 -10.63 8.74 -12.81
CA PHE A 24 -11.06 7.69 -11.90
C PHE A 24 -11.86 8.27 -10.74
N ASP A 25 -12.96 7.62 -10.36
CA ASP A 25 -13.70 8.02 -9.15
C ASP A 25 -12.92 7.70 -7.87
N LEU A 26 -12.14 6.62 -7.86
CA LEU A 26 -11.37 6.16 -6.72
C LEU A 26 -10.06 5.49 -7.16
N ALA A 27 -8.95 5.89 -6.55
CA ALA A 27 -7.69 5.16 -6.61
C ALA A 27 -7.44 4.40 -5.30
N ILE A 28 -7.04 3.13 -5.39
CA ILE A 28 -6.65 2.30 -4.25
C ILE A 28 -5.24 1.81 -4.51
N VAL A 29 -4.28 2.23 -3.68
CA VAL A 29 -2.86 1.98 -3.91
C VAL A 29 -2.15 1.48 -2.65
N ASP A 30 -1.15 0.64 -2.87
CA ASP A 30 -0.21 0.17 -1.85
C ASP A 30 1.22 0.39 -2.38
N PRO A 31 1.75 1.63 -2.28
CA PRO A 31 3.05 1.97 -2.84
C PRO A 31 4.21 1.38 -2.02
N PRO A 32 5.45 1.38 -2.51
CA PRO A 32 6.62 1.03 -1.70
C PRO A 32 6.75 1.92 -0.43
N TYR A 33 7.01 1.33 0.73
CA TYR A 33 7.09 2.05 2.02
C TYR A 33 8.51 2.50 2.34
N GLY A 34 9.50 2.07 1.56
CA GLY A 34 10.88 2.50 1.73
C GLY A 34 11.57 1.87 2.95
N ILE A 35 11.07 0.72 3.42
CA ILE A 35 11.57 0.04 4.63
C ILE A 35 12.47 -1.18 4.31
N GLY A 36 12.72 -1.45 3.03
CA GLY A 36 13.63 -2.49 2.57
C GLY A 36 13.07 -3.92 2.74
N ILE A 37 11.75 -4.09 2.75
CA ILE A 37 11.05 -5.38 2.89
C ILE A 37 10.72 -5.95 1.51
N ASP A 38 11.76 -6.14 0.70
CA ASP A 38 11.69 -6.56 -0.69
C ASP A 38 12.44 -7.88 -0.98
N GLY A 39 12.85 -8.57 0.09
CA GLY A 39 13.58 -9.81 0.03
C GLY A 39 13.55 -10.55 1.37
N GLN A 40 13.90 -11.84 1.33
CA GLN A 40 13.90 -12.71 2.50
C GLN A 40 15.01 -13.73 2.36
N LYS A 41 15.90 -13.84 3.36
CA LYS A 41 16.89 -14.91 3.40
C LYS A 41 16.23 -16.24 3.77
N LYS A 42 16.70 -17.33 3.16
CA LYS A 42 16.32 -18.68 3.57
C LYS A 42 16.64 -18.86 5.06
N ARG A 43 15.69 -19.40 5.82
CA ARG A 43 15.90 -19.79 7.22
C ARG A 43 15.30 -21.16 7.46
N VAL A 44 16.09 -22.07 8.00
CA VAL A 44 15.63 -23.40 8.44
C VAL A 44 15.74 -23.45 9.96
N CYS A 45 14.63 -23.71 10.63
CA CYS A 45 14.51 -23.76 12.08
C CYS A 45 14.14 -25.18 12.52
N GLY A 46 14.39 -25.52 13.79
CA GLY A 46 13.96 -26.81 14.35
C GLY A 46 12.45 -27.05 14.30
N ASN A 47 11.65 -25.99 14.38
CA ASN A 47 10.22 -26.03 14.06
C ASN A 47 9.99 -25.66 12.58
N PRO A 48 9.49 -26.59 11.74
CA PRO A 48 9.27 -26.34 10.32
C PRO A 48 8.31 -25.17 10.03
N LYS A 49 7.38 -24.86 10.94
CA LYS A 49 6.46 -23.72 10.80
C LYS A 49 7.18 -22.37 10.74
N HIS A 50 8.43 -22.31 11.23
CA HIS A 50 9.24 -21.09 11.25
C HIS A 50 10.23 -21.04 10.08
N ASN A 51 10.19 -22.02 9.17
CA ASN A 51 11.02 -22.02 7.98
C ASN A 51 10.60 -20.88 7.05
N ARG A 52 11.60 -20.23 6.45
CA ARG A 52 11.42 -19.14 5.50
C ARG A 52 12.05 -19.52 4.17
N LYS A 53 11.27 -19.37 3.10
CA LYS A 53 11.78 -19.50 1.72
C LYS A 53 12.65 -18.28 1.38
N GLU A 54 13.58 -18.48 0.47
CA GLU A 54 14.37 -17.38 -0.08
C GLU A 54 13.51 -16.56 -1.04
N HIS A 55 13.60 -15.24 -0.92
CA HIS A 55 13.06 -14.27 -1.86
C HIS A 55 14.18 -13.29 -2.20
N ILE A 56 14.56 -13.23 -3.47
CA ILE A 56 15.64 -12.37 -3.95
C ILE A 56 15.27 -10.90 -3.71
N ARG A 57 16.19 -10.16 -3.10
CA ARG A 57 16.07 -8.72 -2.86
C ARG A 57 16.18 -7.96 -4.19
N LYS A 58 15.20 -7.12 -4.51
CA LYS A 58 15.06 -6.44 -5.82
C LYS A 58 15.15 -4.90 -5.76
N SER A 59 15.44 -4.36 -4.58
CA SER A 59 15.50 -2.96 -4.20
C SER A 59 14.24 -2.12 -4.46
N TRP A 60 13.08 -2.73 -4.74
CA TRP A 60 11.85 -1.98 -5.06
C TRP A 60 11.28 -1.25 -3.83
N ASP A 61 11.54 -1.73 -2.62
CA ASP A 61 11.11 -1.11 -1.36
C ASP A 61 12.20 -0.28 -0.68
N LYS A 62 13.20 0.19 -1.44
CA LYS A 62 14.33 0.91 -0.86
C LYS A 62 13.98 2.35 -0.47
N THR A 63 13.06 2.97 -1.19
CA THR A 63 12.66 4.37 -1.01
C THR A 63 11.15 4.48 -1.19
N ILE A 64 10.53 5.42 -0.48
CA ILE A 64 9.15 5.84 -0.76
C ILE A 64 9.07 6.48 -2.16
N PRO A 65 7.91 6.43 -2.84
CA PRO A 65 7.67 7.21 -4.05
C PRO A 65 7.92 8.70 -3.80
N PRO A 66 8.37 9.43 -4.82
CA PRO A 66 8.60 10.86 -4.68
C PRO A 66 7.27 11.65 -4.66
N PRO A 67 7.24 12.91 -4.19
CA PRO A 67 6.00 13.68 -4.02
C PRO A 67 5.12 13.74 -5.29
N GLU A 68 5.73 13.82 -6.47
CA GLU A 68 5.03 13.86 -7.76
C GLU A 68 4.14 12.64 -8.00
N TYR A 69 4.44 11.48 -7.41
CA TYR A 69 3.57 10.31 -7.47
C TYR A 69 2.21 10.60 -6.83
N PHE A 70 2.22 11.22 -5.64
CA PHE A 70 1.00 11.55 -4.91
C PHE A 70 0.22 12.66 -5.61
N ARG A 71 0.91 13.66 -6.16
CA ARG A 71 0.26 14.72 -6.95
C ARG A 71 -0.41 14.16 -8.20
N GLU A 72 0.26 13.23 -8.90
CA GLU A 72 -0.29 12.60 -10.10
C GLU A 72 -1.48 11.68 -9.76
N LEU A 73 -1.40 10.94 -8.64
CA LEU A 73 -2.49 10.11 -8.13
C LEU A 73 -3.73 10.96 -7.82
N GLU A 74 -3.55 12.10 -7.16
CA GLU A 74 -4.62 13.07 -6.87
C GLU A 74 -5.17 13.72 -8.16
N ARG A 75 -4.32 14.00 -9.15
CA ARG A 75 -4.76 14.54 -10.44
C ARG A 75 -5.72 13.60 -11.16
N VAL A 76 -5.35 12.32 -11.29
CA VAL A 76 -6.12 11.35 -12.09
C VAL A 76 -7.36 10.80 -11.38
N SER A 77 -7.52 11.04 -10.08
CA SER A 77 -8.60 10.44 -9.29
C SER A 77 -9.35 11.43 -8.40
N LYS A 78 -10.65 11.22 -8.21
CA LYS A 78 -11.48 12.08 -7.34
C LYS A 78 -11.32 11.76 -5.85
N ALA A 79 -10.98 10.52 -5.52
CA ALA A 79 -10.73 10.06 -4.16
C ALA A 79 -9.60 9.02 -4.13
N GLN A 80 -8.92 8.91 -2.98
CA GLN A 80 -7.77 8.01 -2.80
C GLN A 80 -7.90 7.18 -1.51
N VAL A 81 -7.43 5.94 -1.59
CA VAL A 81 -7.09 5.08 -0.46
C VAL A 81 -5.63 4.67 -0.65
N ILE A 82 -4.76 5.13 0.25
CA ILE A 82 -3.31 4.94 0.19
C ILE A 82 -2.88 4.15 1.41
N TRP A 83 -2.57 2.87 1.22
CA TRP A 83 -2.01 2.02 2.27
C TRP A 83 -0.61 2.49 2.66
N GLY A 84 -0.25 2.34 3.93
CA GLY A 84 1.02 2.82 4.47
C GLY A 84 1.04 4.32 4.74
N GLY A 85 -0.11 4.96 4.95
CA GLY A 85 -0.22 6.42 5.11
C GLY A 85 0.73 7.01 6.15
N ASN A 86 1.05 6.27 7.21
CA ASN A 86 2.01 6.67 8.25
C ASN A 86 3.47 6.79 7.75
N TYR A 87 3.82 6.18 6.62
CA TYR A 87 5.14 6.30 5.98
C TYR A 87 5.22 7.49 5.00
N PHE A 88 4.07 8.04 4.60
CA PHE A 88 3.98 9.09 3.58
C PHE A 88 3.56 10.44 4.14
N VAL A 89 3.51 10.61 5.46
CA VAL A 89 3.06 11.85 6.14
C VAL A 89 3.61 13.15 5.51
N PRO A 90 4.90 13.25 5.12
CA PRO A 90 5.41 14.47 4.49
C PRO A 90 4.81 14.80 3.11
N TYR A 91 4.16 13.85 2.44
CA TYR A 91 3.61 13.98 1.09
C TYR A 91 2.08 14.00 1.07
N LEU A 92 1.44 13.78 2.23
CA LEU A 92 0.00 13.92 2.43
C LEU A 92 -0.30 15.38 2.77
N GLU A 93 -0.69 16.17 1.77
CA GLU A 93 -0.90 17.61 1.93
C GLU A 93 -2.14 17.97 2.74
N GLN A 94 -3.08 17.04 2.89
CA GLN A 94 -4.32 17.23 3.62
C GLN A 94 -4.52 16.13 4.66
N GLY A 95 -5.01 16.51 5.84
CA GLY A 95 -5.41 15.56 6.88
C GLY A 95 -6.91 15.29 6.80
N HIS A 96 -7.30 14.04 6.63
CA HIS A 96 -8.71 13.62 6.64
C HIS A 96 -9.03 12.71 7.81
N LYS A 97 -10.32 12.63 8.15
CA LYS A 97 -10.83 11.78 9.24
C LYS A 97 -10.97 10.30 8.85
N GLY A 98 -11.18 10.02 7.57
CA GLY A 98 -11.62 8.72 7.05
C GLY A 98 -10.55 7.63 6.97
N TRP A 99 -9.60 7.60 7.90
CA TRP A 99 -8.57 6.55 7.93
C TRP A 99 -9.21 5.16 7.99
N LEU A 100 -8.56 4.22 7.31
CA LEU A 100 -8.90 2.81 7.41
C LEU A 100 -7.79 2.11 8.19
N VAL A 101 -8.19 1.29 9.15
CA VAL A 101 -7.29 0.47 9.97
C VAL A 101 -7.61 -0.98 9.70
N TRP A 102 -6.64 -1.74 9.19
CA TRP A 102 -6.73 -3.18 9.16
C TRP A 102 -5.96 -3.77 10.34
N ASP A 103 -6.69 -4.17 11.37
CA ASP A 103 -6.16 -4.92 12.52
C ASP A 103 -5.99 -6.40 12.12
N LYS A 104 -4.77 -6.92 12.26
CA LYS A 104 -4.40 -8.28 11.84
C LYS A 104 -4.85 -9.35 12.85
N GLY A 105 -5.48 -8.98 13.96
CA GLY A 105 -5.96 -9.88 15.01
C GLY A 105 -4.83 -10.63 15.74
N GLN A 106 -3.58 -10.19 15.56
CA GLN A 106 -2.37 -10.74 16.18
C GLN A 106 -1.59 -9.60 16.80
N HIS A 107 -1.65 -9.49 18.13
CA HIS A 107 -1.04 -8.38 18.87
C HIS A 107 0.22 -8.80 19.61
N GLY A 108 1.14 -7.84 19.80
CA GLY A 108 2.34 -8.04 20.62
C GLY A 108 3.48 -8.79 19.92
N LEU A 109 3.47 -8.81 18.59
CA LEU A 109 4.56 -9.35 17.78
C LEU A 109 5.59 -8.26 17.45
N THR A 110 6.70 -8.65 16.82
CA THR A 110 7.72 -7.70 16.33
C THR A 110 7.28 -6.93 15.07
N MET A 111 6.13 -7.30 14.48
CA MET A 111 5.55 -6.65 13.29
C MET A 111 4.37 -5.79 13.74
N SER A 112 4.01 -4.78 12.96
CA SER A 112 2.87 -3.91 13.27
C SER A 112 1.57 -4.70 13.39
N ASP A 113 0.85 -4.44 14.48
CA ASP A 113 -0.46 -5.03 14.82
C ASP A 113 -1.54 -4.71 13.77
N CYS A 114 -1.42 -3.56 13.10
CA CYS A 114 -2.33 -3.13 12.04
C CYS A 114 -1.60 -2.55 10.83
N GLU A 115 -2.31 -2.47 9.71
CA GLU A 115 -1.99 -1.59 8.58
C GLU A 115 -2.88 -0.35 8.61
N LEU A 116 -2.33 0.80 8.23
CA LEU A 116 -3.04 2.07 8.17
C LEU A 116 -3.14 2.54 6.72
N ALA A 117 -4.35 2.86 6.27
CA ALA A 117 -4.57 3.53 5.01
C ALA A 117 -5.08 4.96 5.25
N TYR A 118 -4.34 5.91 4.68
CA TYR A 118 -4.83 7.26 4.48
C TYR A 118 -5.96 7.22 3.45
N THR A 119 -6.98 8.06 3.65
CA THR A 119 -8.00 8.28 2.63
C THR A 119 -8.30 9.76 2.47
N SER A 120 -8.80 10.13 1.30
CA SER A 120 -9.30 11.50 1.05
C SER A 120 -10.76 11.71 1.49
N PHE A 121 -11.27 10.87 2.41
CA PHE A 121 -12.67 10.92 2.86
C PHE A 121 -12.81 11.63 4.21
N ASP A 122 -13.79 12.53 4.30
CA ASP A 122 -14.18 13.17 5.58
C ASP A 122 -15.28 12.38 6.28
N THR A 123 -15.00 11.10 6.53
CA THR A 123 -15.88 10.18 7.26
C THR A 123 -15.20 9.70 8.55
N PRO A 124 -15.94 9.11 9.50
CA PRO A 124 -15.30 8.55 10.69
C PRO A 124 -14.36 7.39 10.32
N THR A 125 -13.21 7.32 10.98
CA THR A 125 -12.26 6.21 10.89
C THR A 125 -12.98 4.87 11.09
N ARG A 126 -12.58 3.86 10.30
CA ARG A 126 -13.10 2.49 10.40
C ARG A 126 -11.99 1.49 10.66
N VAL A 127 -12.30 0.52 11.50
CA VAL A 127 -11.41 -0.60 11.83
C VAL A 127 -12.02 -1.88 11.27
N PHE A 128 -11.22 -2.63 10.53
CA PHE A 128 -11.54 -3.97 10.08
C PHE A 128 -10.57 -4.95 10.76
N VAL A 129 -11.12 -5.96 11.45
CA VAL A 129 -10.33 -6.97 12.15
C VAL A 129 -10.38 -8.26 11.35
N CYS A 130 -9.25 -8.71 10.81
CA CYS A 130 -9.15 -9.98 10.10
C CYS A 130 -7.71 -10.46 10.08
N ASN A 131 -7.48 -11.72 10.46
CA ASN A 131 -6.15 -12.28 10.33
C ASN A 131 -5.82 -12.62 8.88
N ARG A 132 -4.60 -12.32 8.43
CA ARG A 132 -4.16 -12.66 7.07
C ARG A 132 -4.32 -14.14 6.70
N VAL A 133 -4.29 -15.05 7.68
CA VAL A 133 -4.45 -16.49 7.46
C VAL A 133 -5.91 -16.85 7.17
N GLU A 134 -6.88 -16.08 7.65
CA GLU A 134 -8.30 -16.28 7.37
C GLU A 134 -8.63 -15.97 5.91
N LEU A 135 -7.86 -15.08 5.26
CA LEU A 135 -8.00 -14.72 3.85
C LEU A 135 -7.51 -15.81 2.87
N LEU A 136 -6.86 -16.86 3.37
CA LEU A 136 -6.32 -17.95 2.54
C LEU A 136 -7.32 -19.10 2.33
N ASN A 137 -8.50 -19.03 2.95
CA ASN A 137 -9.57 -20.02 2.87
C ASN A 137 -10.74 -19.49 2.04
#